data_AF-A0A519LAZ8-F1
#
_entry.id   AF-A0A519LAZ8-F1
#
_cell.length_a   1.000
_cell.length_b   1.000
_cell.length_c   1.000
_cell.angle_alpha   90.00
_cell.angle_beta   90.00
_cell.angle_gamma   90.00
#
_symmetry.space_group_name_H-M   'P 1'
#
loop_
_entity.id
_entity.type
_entity.pdbx_description
1 polymer ?
#
loop_
_entity_poly.entity_id
_entity_poly.type
_entity_poly.pdbx_seq_one_letter_code
_entity_poly.pdbx_strand_id
1 'polypeptide(L)'
;MLELEFSKAPIKKLCDRMERNNAIENPKLTAKIRTLYKNGDRPTELEIVGQLQLLYTEFHVKVIPRPIQIKRYYDAGRTENKEGLKSYNIKGLLEL
;
A
#
# COMPACT_ATOMS: atom_id res chain seq x y z
N MET A 1 45.83 4.71 5.43
CA MET A 1 44.67 3.88 5.05
C MET A 1 43.45 4.61 5.59
N LEU A 2 42.63 5.23 4.73
CA LEU A 2 41.39 5.88 5.18
C LEU A 2 40.38 4.77 5.48
N GLU A 3 40.13 4.50 6.75
CA GLU A 3 38.99 3.69 7.15
C GLU A 3 37.73 4.47 6.79
N LEU A 4 37.06 4.04 5.72
CA LEU A 4 35.71 4.44 5.41
C LEU A 4 34.82 3.99 6.57
N GLU A 5 34.51 4.91 7.50
CA GLU A 5 33.45 4.70 8.48
C GLU A 5 32.10 4.60 7.77
N PHE A 6 31.75 3.39 7.34
CA PHE A 6 30.40 3.08 6.87
C PHE A 6 29.46 3.21 8.06
N SER A 7 28.74 4.33 8.12
CA SER A 7 27.65 4.50 9.08
C SER A 7 26.62 3.37 8.84
N LYS A 8 26.55 2.41 9.78
CA LYS A 8 25.67 1.25 9.71
C LYS A 8 24.18 1.63 9.74
N ALA A 9 23.85 2.80 10.29
CA ALA A 9 22.47 3.24 10.49
C ALA A 9 21.73 3.61 9.18
N PRO A 10 22.30 4.40 8.25
CA PRO A 10 21.74 4.62 6.92
C PRO A 10 21.49 3.33 6.13
N ILE A 11 22.46 2.41 6.14
CA ILE A 11 22.36 1.13 5.43
C ILE A 11 21.23 0.28 6.00
N LYS A 12 21.14 0.16 7.32
CA LYS A 12 20.06 -0.58 7.99
C LYS A 12 18.67 -0.02 7.62
N LYS A 13 18.50 1.30 7.64
CA LYS A 13 17.24 1.95 7.22
C LYS A 13 16.87 1.67 5.77
N LEU A 14 17.88 1.51 4.90
CA LEU A 14 17.68 1.18 3.50
C LEU A 14 17.23 -0.27 3.34
N CYS A 15 17.88 -1.21 4.03
CA CYS A 15 17.47 -2.61 4.07
C CYS A 15 16.03 -2.77 4.60
N ASP A 16 15.70 -2.14 5.73
CA ASP A 16 14.35 -2.17 6.32
C ASP A 16 13.29 -1.60 5.35
N ARG A 17 13.67 -0.67 4.46
CA ARG A 17 12.77 -0.13 3.44
C ARG A 17 12.59 -1.12 2.29
N MET A 18 13.66 -1.75 1.83
CA MET A 18 13.61 -2.75 0.77
C MET A 18 12.80 -3.98 1.17
N GLU A 19 13.00 -4.50 2.37
CA GLU A 19 12.22 -5.64 2.90
C GLU A 19 10.71 -5.33 2.93
N ARG A 20 10.34 -4.12 3.36
CA ARG A 20 8.94 -3.67 3.35
C ARG A 20 8.38 -3.57 1.94
N ASN A 21 9.12 -3.03 0.99
CA ASN A 21 8.67 -2.94 -0.41
C ASN A 21 8.49 -4.33 -1.01
N ASN A 22 9.45 -5.24 -0.83
CA ASN A 22 9.37 -6.62 -1.32
C ASN A 22 8.17 -7.38 -0.72
N ALA A 23 7.86 -7.15 0.56
CA ALA A 23 6.71 -7.78 1.20
C ALA A 23 5.37 -7.29 0.59
N ILE A 24 5.28 -6.01 0.24
CA ILE A 24 4.10 -5.40 -0.40
C ILE A 24 3.99 -5.82 -1.87
N GLU A 25 5.12 -5.97 -2.56
CA GLU A 25 5.22 -6.39 -3.97
C GLU A 25 5.04 -7.91 -4.17
N ASN A 26 4.65 -8.64 -3.12
CA ASN A 26 4.33 -10.06 -3.23
C ASN A 26 3.25 -10.26 -4.32
N PRO A 27 3.52 -11.05 -5.39
CA PRO A 27 2.59 -11.19 -6.51
C PRO A 27 1.22 -11.75 -6.11
N LYS A 28 1.17 -12.67 -5.14
CA LYS A 28 -0.09 -13.26 -4.67
C LYS A 28 -0.93 -12.27 -3.89
N LEU A 29 -0.29 -11.46 -3.05
CA LEU A 29 -0.94 -10.36 -2.32
C LEU A 29 -1.48 -9.33 -3.31
N THR A 30 -0.65 -8.92 -4.26
CA THR A 30 -1.00 -7.96 -5.30
C THR A 30 -2.21 -8.44 -6.11
N ALA A 31 -2.23 -9.71 -6.53
CA ALA A 31 -3.36 -10.30 -7.24
C ALA A 31 -4.66 -10.22 -6.42
N LYS A 32 -4.64 -10.57 -5.12
CA LYS A 32 -5.82 -10.44 -4.25
C LYS A 32 -6.25 -9.00 -4.02
N ILE A 33 -5.31 -8.07 -3.85
CA ILE A 33 -5.67 -6.65 -3.66
C ILE A 33 -6.36 -6.10 -4.91
N ARG A 34 -5.90 -6.49 -6.11
CA ARG A 34 -6.47 -6.06 -7.40
C ARG A 34 -7.88 -6.62 -7.69
N THR A 35 -8.38 -7.55 -6.88
CA THR A 35 -9.77 -8.04 -6.99
C THR A 35 -10.74 -7.38 -6.02
N LEU A 36 -10.27 -6.52 -5.10
CA LEU A 36 -11.09 -5.90 -4.07
C LEU A 36 -12.13 -4.92 -4.62
N TYR A 37 -11.77 -4.14 -5.65
CA TYR A 37 -12.59 -3.04 -6.14
C TYR A 37 -12.72 -3.07 -7.67
N LYS A 38 -13.86 -2.62 -8.15
CA LYS A 38 -14.18 -2.44 -9.58
C LYS A 38 -14.10 -0.97 -9.96
N ASN A 39 -14.04 -0.71 -11.27
CA ASN A 39 -14.12 0.65 -11.79
C ASN A 39 -15.46 1.30 -11.39
N GLY A 40 -15.40 2.49 -10.82
CA GLY A 40 -16.55 3.24 -10.30
C GLY A 40 -16.78 3.06 -8.80
N ASP A 41 -16.09 2.12 -8.14
CA ASP A 41 -16.23 1.92 -6.70
C ASP A 41 -15.70 3.13 -5.92
N ARG A 42 -16.34 3.41 -4.79
CA ARG A 42 -16.02 4.54 -3.90
C ARG A 42 -15.78 4.13 -2.45
N PRO A 43 -14.82 3.22 -2.18
CA PRO A 43 -14.54 2.81 -0.82
C PRO A 43 -14.04 3.98 0.03
N THR A 44 -14.49 4.02 1.28
CA THR A 44 -14.01 4.94 2.31
C THR A 44 -12.57 4.60 2.70
N GLU A 45 -11.87 5.56 3.29
CA GLU A 45 -10.52 5.32 3.82
C GLU A 45 -10.48 4.20 4.86
N LEU A 46 -11.54 4.06 5.65
CA LEU A 46 -11.66 3.01 6.66
C LEU A 46 -11.82 1.62 6.03
N GLU A 47 -12.67 1.49 5.01
CA GLU A 47 -12.84 0.22 4.28
C GLU A 47 -11.55 -0.24 3.61
N ILE A 48 -10.81 0.69 2.98
CA ILE A 48 -9.51 0.39 2.37
C ILE A 48 -8.53 -0.13 3.42
N VAL A 49 -8.43 0.55 4.55
CA VAL A 49 -7.53 0.14 5.64
C VAL A 49 -7.92 -1.23 6.18
N GLY A 50 -9.21 -1.49 6.40
CA GLY A 50 -9.71 -2.78 6.86
C GLY A 50 -9.36 -3.92 5.90
N GLN A 51 -9.62 -3.75 4.61
CA GLN A 51 -9.33 -4.77 3.60
C GLN A 51 -7.82 -5.02 3.45
N LEU A 52 -7.01 -3.95 3.42
CA LEU A 52 -5.56 -4.09 3.36
C LEU A 52 -5.01 -4.74 4.64
N GLN A 53 -5.56 -4.44 5.82
CA GLN A 53 -5.14 -5.07 7.08
C GLN A 53 -5.38 -6.58 7.07
N LEU A 54 -6.55 -7.01 6.58
CA LEU A 54 -6.87 -8.44 6.46
C LEU A 54 -5.86 -9.15 5.55
N LEU A 55 -5.62 -8.61 4.36
CA LEU A 55 -4.69 -9.20 3.41
C LEU A 55 -3.23 -9.14 3.90
N TYR A 56 -2.78 -8.03 4.51
CA TYR A 56 -1.43 -7.98 5.06
C TYR A 56 -1.22 -8.98 6.19
N THR A 57 -2.23 -9.22 7.02
CA THR A 57 -2.17 -10.23 8.07
C THR A 57 -2.10 -11.63 7.47
N GLU A 58 -2.92 -11.93 6.46
CA GLU A 58 -2.94 -13.23 5.76
C GLU A 58 -1.57 -13.55 5.11
N PHE A 59 -0.90 -12.55 4.54
CA PHE A 59 0.39 -12.71 3.86
C PHE A 59 1.60 -12.40 4.74
N HIS A 60 1.41 -12.28 6.06
CA HIS A 60 2.47 -11.97 7.03
C HIS A 60 3.26 -10.69 6.74
N VAL A 61 2.63 -9.70 6.13
CA VAL A 61 3.23 -8.39 5.83
C VAL A 61 3.18 -7.51 7.08
N LYS A 62 4.35 -7.17 7.62
CA LYS A 62 4.51 -6.32 8.81
C LYS A 62 4.48 -4.82 8.47
N VAL A 63 3.53 -4.40 7.64
CA VAL A 63 3.36 -3.01 7.23
C VAL A 63 2.03 -2.50 7.74
N ILE A 64 2.00 -1.31 8.33
CA ILE A 64 0.75 -0.67 8.74
C ILE A 64 0.01 -0.21 7.48
N PRO A 65 -1.22 -0.70 7.21
CA PRO A 65 -1.97 -0.30 6.05
C PRO A 65 -2.38 1.17 6.13
N ARG A 66 -2.28 1.88 5.01
CA ARG A 66 -2.72 3.27 4.87
C ARG A 66 -3.61 3.42 3.65
N PRO A 67 -4.64 4.28 3.67
CA PRO A 67 -5.55 4.42 2.54
C PRO A 67 -4.83 4.76 1.23
N ILE A 68 -3.80 5.60 1.30
CA ILE A 68 -2.98 6.01 0.15
C ILE A 68 -2.32 4.84 -0.59
N GLN A 69 -2.11 3.70 0.07
CA GLN A 69 -1.48 2.53 -0.54
C GLN A 69 -2.36 1.90 -1.63
N ILE A 70 -3.67 2.20 -1.67
CA ILE A 70 -4.54 1.72 -2.75
C ILE A 70 -4.07 2.20 -4.13
N LYS A 71 -3.44 3.37 -4.19
CA LYS A 71 -2.87 3.96 -5.42
C LYS A 71 -1.71 3.16 -6.02
N ARG A 72 -1.16 2.18 -5.28
CA ARG A 72 -0.16 1.25 -5.83
C ARG A 72 -0.78 0.22 -6.75
N TYR A 73 -2.08 -0.04 -6.61
CA TYR A 73 -2.78 -1.13 -7.30
C TYR A 73 -3.86 -0.62 -8.25
N TYR A 74 -4.39 0.58 -7.99
CA TYR A 74 -5.49 1.18 -8.73
C TYR A 74 -5.15 2.61 -9.16
N ASP A 75 -5.63 3.03 -10.33
CA ASP A 75 -5.80 4.45 -10.62
C ASP A 75 -6.98 4.95 -9.77
N ALA A 76 -6.68 5.75 -8.75
CA ALA A 76 -7.64 6.18 -7.76
C ALA A 76 -7.44 7.65 -7.34
N GLY A 77 -8.53 8.41 -7.31
CA GLY A 77 -8.57 9.79 -6.84
C GLY A 77 -9.17 9.88 -5.44
N ARG A 78 -8.55 10.64 -4.53
CA ARG A 78 -9.15 10.91 -3.22
C ARG A 78 -10.27 11.94 -3.40
N THR A 79 -11.44 11.65 -2.86
CA THR A 79 -12.62 12.51 -2.88
C THR A 79 -13.18 12.67 -1.47
N GLU A 80 -14.02 13.67 -1.27
CA GLU A 80 -14.72 13.93 -0.02
C GLU A 80 -16.21 14.00 -0.33
N ASN A 81 -17.03 13.26 0.44
CA ASN A 81 -18.48 13.31 0.27
C ASN A 81 -19.06 14.57 0.95
N LYS A 82 -20.37 14.81 0.78
CA LYS A 82 -21.06 15.95 1.39
C LYS A 82 -21.06 15.94 2.93
N GLU A 83 -20.73 14.80 3.54
CA GLU A 83 -20.65 14.60 4.99
C GLU A 83 -19.22 14.75 5.52
N GLY A 84 -18.24 15.12 4.67
CA GLY A 84 -16.83 15.27 5.06
C GLY A 84 -16.05 13.96 5.16
N LEU A 85 -16.65 12.82 4.78
CA LEU A 85 -15.99 11.53 4.76
C LEU A 85 -15.11 11.40 3.51
N LYS A 86 -13.86 11.00 3.76
CA LYS A 86 -12.86 10.81 2.71
C LYS A 86 -12.99 9.41 2.13
N SER A 87 -13.03 9.36 0.81
CA SER A 87 -13.14 8.14 0.02
C SER A 87 -12.17 8.18 -1.15
N TYR A 88 -11.97 7.03 -1.79
CA TYR A 88 -11.23 6.94 -3.05
C TYR A 88 -12.19 6.56 -4.16
N ASN A 89 -12.19 7.32 -5.24
CA ASN A 89 -12.89 6.96 -6.47
C ASN A 89 -11.94 6.11 -7.34
N ILE A 90 -12.24 4.82 -7.43
CA ILE A 90 -11.46 3.84 -8.22
C ILE A 90 -11.84 3.99 -9.69
N LYS A 91 -10.87 4.34 -10.55
CA LYS A 91 -11.05 4.49 -12.00
C LYS A 91 -10.67 3.25 -12.79
N GLY A 92 -9.94 2.33 -12.16
CA GLY A 92 -9.43 1.12 -12.81
C GLY A 92 -8.18 0.61 -12.11
N LEU A 93 -7.62 -0.47 -12.64
CA LEU A 93 -6.33 -0.98 -12.19
C LEU A 93 -5.21 -0.10 -12.75
N LEU A 94 -4.17 0.12 -11.94
CA LEU A 94 -2.94 0.74 -12.45
C LEU A 94 -2.26 -0.29 -13.38
N GLU A 95 -1.89 0.12 -14.59
CA GLU A 95 -1.03 -0.69 -15.45
C GLU A 95 0.37 -0.74 -14.81
N LEU A 96 0.91 -1.96 -14.64
CA LEU A 96 2.23 -2.23 -14.05
C LEU A 96 3.30 -2.22 -15.14
#